data_AF-A0A847AWW6-F1
#
_entry.id   AF-A0A847AWW6-F1
#
_cell.length_a   1.000
_cell.length_b   1.000
_cell.length_c   1.000
_cell.angle_alpha   90.00
_cell.angle_beta   90.00
_cell.angle_gamma   90.00
#
_symmetry.space_group_name_H-M   'P 1'
#
loop_
_entity.id
_entity.type
_entity.pdbx_description
1 polymer ?
#
loop_
_entity_poly.entity_id
_entity_poly.type
_entity_poly.pdbx_seq_one_letter_code
_entity_poly.pdbx_strand_id
1 'polypeptide(L)'
;VQLAEELLDKLLAPSMDYRGTMMEVFGVGILISGKSNVGKSECAMDLLQRGHRLIGDDVVTLTRRSDRILLARGTPPIYHRMELRGIGIVDIVRLMGISAVKDVQKVELIFGLEKWDSKKTYERLGLEEKFQEIMGVKIPYVEVPVAPGRNTAILAEVCAMNYRLRRRGFVAAEELDREVSDSIARTIREEEEE
;
A
#
# COMPACT_ATOMS: atom_id res chain seq x y z
N VAL A 1 36.56 -7.68 -6.14
CA VAL A 1 35.85 -7.66 -7.44
C VAL A 1 34.35 -7.73 -7.21
N GLN A 2 33.82 -8.81 -6.61
CA GLN A 2 32.38 -9.00 -6.36
C GLN A 2 31.70 -7.88 -5.53
N LEU A 3 32.33 -7.38 -4.45
CA LEU A 3 31.78 -6.26 -3.67
C LEU A 3 31.71 -4.96 -4.48
N ALA A 4 32.66 -4.75 -5.40
CA ALA A 4 32.69 -3.54 -6.25
C ALA A 4 31.60 -3.61 -7.33
N GLU A 5 31.35 -4.80 -7.88
CA GLU A 5 30.26 -5.05 -8.82
C GLU A 5 28.89 -4.82 -8.15
N GLU A 6 28.65 -5.37 -6.96
CA GLU A 6 27.41 -5.12 -6.22
C GLU A 6 27.21 -3.64 -5.88
N LEU A 7 28.28 -2.90 -5.61
CA LEU A 7 28.22 -1.47 -5.34
C LEU A 7 27.91 -0.68 -6.62
N LEU A 8 28.50 -1.05 -7.74
CA LEU A 8 28.23 -0.44 -9.05
C LEU A 8 26.78 -0.68 -9.47
N ASP A 9 26.30 -1.92 -9.36
CA ASP A 9 24.90 -2.27 -9.62
C ASP A 9 23.97 -1.47 -8.70
N LYS A 10 24.40 -1.25 -7.45
CA LYS A 10 23.62 -0.43 -6.53
C LYS A 10 23.54 1.04 -6.94
N LEU A 11 24.63 1.61 -7.43
CA LEU A 11 24.76 3.02 -7.82
C LEU A 11 24.15 3.32 -9.19
N LEU A 12 24.20 2.36 -10.11
CA LEU A 12 23.74 2.50 -11.50
C LEU A 12 22.31 1.99 -11.71
N ALA A 13 21.67 1.45 -10.67
CA ALA A 13 20.31 0.98 -10.75
C ALA A 13 19.35 2.10 -11.21
N PRO A 14 18.49 1.84 -12.22
CA PRO A 14 17.50 2.80 -12.68
C PRO A 14 16.68 3.33 -11.51
N SER A 15 16.53 4.64 -11.44
CA SER A 15 15.77 5.31 -10.39
C SER A 15 14.86 6.40 -10.96
N MET A 16 13.73 6.66 -10.32
CA MET A 16 12.83 7.78 -10.64
C MET A 16 12.21 8.33 -9.36
N ASP A 17 11.85 9.60 -9.38
CA ASP A 17 11.00 10.17 -8.35
C ASP A 17 9.53 9.84 -8.63
N TYR A 18 8.81 9.48 -7.57
CA TYR A 18 7.41 9.09 -7.63
C TYR A 18 6.61 9.88 -6.60
N ARG A 19 5.48 10.45 -7.03
CA ARG A 19 4.61 11.22 -6.16
C ARG A 19 3.68 10.31 -5.37
N GLY A 20 3.87 10.25 -4.06
CA GLY A 20 3.10 9.41 -3.14
C GLY A 20 3.75 9.38 -1.76
N THR A 21 3.08 8.71 -0.84
CA THR A 21 3.57 8.54 0.53
C THR A 21 3.95 7.08 0.72
N MET A 22 5.20 6.80 1.08
CA MET A 22 5.68 5.45 1.31
C MET A 22 5.69 5.14 2.82
N MET A 23 4.99 4.08 3.19
CA MET A 23 4.84 3.61 4.57
C MET A 23 5.26 2.14 4.67
N GLU A 24 5.73 1.74 5.85
CA GLU A 24 5.76 0.34 6.25
C GLU A 24 4.63 0.08 7.23
N VAL A 25 3.71 -0.81 6.86
CA VAL A 25 2.54 -1.20 7.64
C VAL A 25 2.63 -2.69 7.95
N PHE A 26 2.77 -3.07 9.23
CA PHE A 26 3.01 -4.45 9.65
C PHE A 26 4.13 -5.18 8.88
N GLY A 27 5.20 -4.45 8.55
CA GLY A 27 6.34 -4.96 7.78
C GLY A 27 6.16 -4.92 6.27
N VAL A 28 4.95 -4.67 5.76
CA VAL A 28 4.65 -4.57 4.32
C VAL A 28 4.92 -3.15 3.85
N GLY A 29 5.68 -3.00 2.77
CA GLY A 29 5.87 -1.69 2.14
C GLY A 29 4.68 -1.27 1.28
N ILE A 30 3.97 -0.24 1.74
CA ILE A 30 2.79 0.31 1.08
C ILE A 30 3.11 1.69 0.49
N LEU A 31 2.93 1.81 -0.82
CA LEU A 31 2.94 3.09 -1.53
C LEU A 31 1.52 3.64 -1.60
N ILE A 32 1.23 4.64 -0.77
CA ILE A 32 -0.05 5.35 -0.76
C ILE A 32 -0.05 6.33 -1.93
N SER A 33 -0.90 6.06 -2.92
CA SER A 33 -1.03 6.86 -4.14
C SER A 33 -2.40 7.53 -4.20
N GLY A 34 -2.59 8.45 -5.14
CA GLY A 34 -3.84 9.18 -5.31
C GLY A 34 -3.66 10.65 -5.67
N LYS A 35 -4.74 11.27 -6.12
CA LYS A 35 -4.76 12.70 -6.48
C LYS A 35 -4.36 13.58 -5.29
N SER A 36 -3.90 14.79 -5.58
CA SER A 36 -3.62 15.77 -4.53
C SER A 36 -4.89 16.03 -3.69
N ASN A 37 -4.73 16.17 -2.38
CA ASN A 37 -5.81 16.46 -1.41
C ASN A 37 -6.83 15.33 -1.23
N VAL A 38 -6.49 14.10 -1.59
CA VAL A 38 -7.38 12.94 -1.35
C VAL A 38 -7.28 12.40 0.08
N GLY A 39 -6.27 12.79 0.85
CA GLY A 39 -6.05 12.33 2.23
C GLY A 39 -4.82 11.45 2.43
N LYS A 40 -3.77 11.58 1.60
CA LYS A 40 -2.56 10.72 1.68
C LYS A 40 -1.76 10.97 2.97
N SER A 41 -1.44 12.22 3.25
CA SER A 41 -0.68 12.61 4.45
C SER A 41 -1.49 12.37 5.73
N GLU A 42 -2.81 12.57 5.70
CA GLU A 42 -3.71 12.24 6.82
C GLU A 42 -3.76 10.72 7.09
N CYS A 43 -3.88 9.91 6.04
CA CYS A 43 -3.78 8.44 6.16
C CYS A 43 -2.42 8.02 6.75
N ALA A 44 -1.33 8.61 6.27
CA ALA A 44 0.01 8.32 6.76
C ALA A 44 0.21 8.76 8.22
N MET A 45 -0.35 9.89 8.62
CA MET A 45 -0.31 10.37 10.01
C MET A 45 -1.08 9.45 10.96
N ASP A 46 -2.27 9.00 10.56
CA ASP A 46 -3.04 8.01 11.32
C ASP A 46 -2.27 6.68 11.47
N LEU A 47 -1.60 6.24 10.40
CA LEU A 47 -0.75 5.04 10.44
C LEU A 47 0.45 5.24 11.39
N LEU A 48 1.11 6.40 11.35
CA LEU A 48 2.20 6.74 12.26
C LEU A 48 1.74 6.70 13.73
N GLN A 49 0.57 7.26 14.04
CA GLN A 49 -0.01 7.20 15.39
C GLN A 49 -0.28 5.76 15.86
N ARG A 50 -0.51 4.84 14.93
CA ARG A 50 -0.71 3.39 15.20
C ARG A 50 0.59 2.60 15.27
N GLY A 51 1.75 3.25 15.18
CA GLY A 51 3.07 2.63 15.32
C GLY A 51 3.70 2.12 14.02
N HIS A 52 3.13 2.48 12.86
CA HIS A 52 3.73 2.19 11.56
C HIS A 52 4.85 3.19 11.23
N ARG A 53 5.63 2.91 10.17
CA ARG A 53 6.86 3.67 9.89
C ARG A 53 6.80 4.42 8.58
N LEU A 54 7.19 5.69 8.59
CA LEU A 54 7.29 6.53 7.40
C LEU A 54 8.64 6.32 6.70
N ILE A 55 8.60 6.15 5.38
CA ILE A 55 9.78 6.15 4.52
C ILE A 55 9.95 7.51 3.83
N GLY A 56 8.86 8.08 3.34
CA GLY A 56 8.85 9.42 2.77
C GLY A 56 7.43 9.86 2.41
N ASP A 57 7.20 11.17 2.41
CA ASP A 57 5.92 11.80 2.07
C ASP A 57 6.06 12.73 0.85
N ASP A 58 4.94 12.91 0.14
CA ASP A 58 4.78 13.58 -1.16
C ASP A 58 5.63 13.02 -2.32
N VAL A 59 6.96 12.93 -2.17
CA VAL A 59 7.88 12.43 -3.21
C VAL A 59 8.87 11.43 -2.64
N VAL A 60 8.92 10.25 -3.25
CA VAL A 60 9.87 9.18 -2.90
C VAL A 60 10.68 8.78 -4.12
N THR A 61 11.95 8.46 -3.92
CA THR A 61 12.78 7.90 -4.99
C THR A 61 12.56 6.39 -5.03
N LEU A 62 12.17 5.89 -6.19
CA LEU A 62 12.03 4.48 -6.49
C LEU A 62 13.27 4.01 -7.26
N THR A 63 13.89 2.93 -6.80
CA THR A 63 15.06 2.31 -7.45
C THR A 63 14.74 0.86 -7.79
N ARG A 64 14.88 0.51 -9.07
CA ARG A 64 14.67 -0.86 -9.54
C ARG A 64 15.95 -1.68 -9.37
N ARG A 65 15.90 -2.67 -8.48
CA ARG A 65 17.03 -3.59 -8.21
C ARG A 65 17.02 -4.82 -9.10
N SER A 66 15.85 -5.25 -9.54
CA SER A 66 15.64 -6.37 -10.46
C SER A 66 14.24 -6.26 -11.05
N ASP A 67 13.87 -7.16 -11.96
CA ASP A 67 12.56 -7.19 -12.61
C ASP A 67 11.38 -7.37 -11.63
N ARG A 68 11.67 -7.72 -10.37
CA ARG A 68 10.66 -7.98 -9.32
C ARG A 68 10.84 -7.16 -8.05
N ILE A 69 11.89 -6.34 -7.96
CA ILE A 69 12.23 -5.62 -6.74
C ILE A 69 12.34 -4.13 -7.03
N LEU A 70 11.38 -3.40 -6.49
CA LEU A 70 11.38 -1.95 -6.45
C LEU A 70 11.60 -1.51 -4.99
N LEU A 71 12.63 -0.72 -4.74
CA LEU A 71 12.90 -0.13 -3.43
C LEU A 71 12.45 1.33 -3.44
N ALA A 72 11.83 1.77 -2.37
CA ALA A 72 11.48 3.15 -2.12
C ALA A 72 12.35 3.71 -0.98
N ARG A 73 12.72 4.98 -1.13
CA ARG A 73 13.46 5.76 -0.14
C ARG A 73 12.91 7.18 -0.13
N GLY A 74 12.85 7.80 1.05
CA GLY A 74 12.53 9.23 1.14
C GLY A 74 13.53 10.08 0.32
N THR A 75 13.15 11.27 -0.08
CA THR A 75 14.04 12.16 -0.85
C THR A 75 14.69 13.21 0.07
N PRO A 76 16.01 13.44 0.00
CA PRO A 76 16.58 14.65 0.57
C PRO A 76 16.13 15.86 -0.27
N PRO A 77 15.88 17.05 0.33
CA PRO A 77 16.07 17.40 1.74
C PRO A 77 14.86 17.12 2.64
N ILE A 78 13.76 16.57 2.12
CA ILE A 78 12.48 16.38 2.82
C ILE A 78 12.41 15.07 3.63
N TYR A 79 13.56 14.46 3.94
CA TYR A 79 13.63 13.27 4.78
C TYR A 79 12.87 13.43 6.09
N HIS A 80 12.00 12.47 6.38
CA HIS A 80 11.23 12.36 7.61
C HIS A 80 10.39 13.60 7.95
N ARG A 81 10.16 14.48 6.97
CA ARG A 81 9.28 15.63 7.09
C ARG A 81 7.97 15.33 6.38
N MET A 82 6.91 15.91 6.90
CA MET A 82 5.57 15.78 6.34
C MET A 82 4.92 17.15 6.33
N GLU A 83 4.23 17.52 5.25
CA GLU A 83 3.41 18.71 5.21
C GLU A 83 1.99 18.36 5.68
N LEU A 84 1.54 18.99 6.77
CA LEU A 84 0.17 18.86 7.25
C LEU A 84 -0.56 20.18 7.05
N ARG A 85 -1.66 20.14 6.30
CA ARG A 85 -2.41 21.36 5.97
C ARG A 85 -3.03 21.99 7.20
N GLY A 86 -2.92 23.31 7.28
CA GLY A 86 -3.34 24.07 8.45
C GLY A 86 -2.38 24.01 9.64
N ILE A 87 -1.33 23.19 9.57
CA ILE A 87 -0.30 23.07 10.62
C ILE A 87 1.07 23.52 10.09
N GLY A 88 1.46 23.07 8.89
CA GLY A 88 2.75 23.32 8.27
C GLY A 88 3.60 22.04 8.16
N ILE A 89 4.91 22.23 7.94
CA ILE A 89 5.88 21.13 7.85
C ILE A 89 6.23 20.66 9.26
N VAL A 90 6.10 19.36 9.49
CA VAL A 90 6.45 18.70 10.76
C VAL A 90 7.61 17.74 10.59
N ASP A 91 8.38 17.54 11.66
CA ASP A 91 9.51 16.61 11.73
C ASP A 91 9.09 15.35 12.50
N ILE A 92 8.92 14.24 11.77
CA ILE A 92 8.35 13.01 12.34
C ILE A 92 9.30 12.37 13.35
N VAL A 93 10.62 12.47 13.15
CA VAL A 93 11.60 11.91 14.09
C VAL A 93 11.53 12.64 15.43
N ARG A 94 11.41 13.96 15.41
CA ARG A 94 11.31 14.76 16.63
C ARG A 94 9.98 14.57 17.35
N LEU A 95 8.90 14.37 16.61
CA LEU A 95 7.57 14.20 17.19
C LEU A 95 7.31 12.78 17.73
N MET A 96 7.80 11.75 17.04
CA MET A 96 7.39 10.35 17.28
C MET A 96 8.58 9.40 17.52
N GLY A 97 9.81 9.92 17.50
CA GLY A 97 11.03 9.16 17.72
C GLY A 97 11.56 8.47 16.46
N ILE A 98 12.80 7.98 16.58
CA ILE A 98 13.51 7.33 15.46
C ILE A 98 12.83 6.04 14.97
N SER A 99 12.04 5.38 15.83
CA SER A 99 11.30 4.17 15.49
C SER A 99 10.16 4.41 14.51
N ALA A 100 9.66 5.65 14.39
CA ALA A 100 8.55 6.01 13.52
C ALA A 100 8.98 6.19 12.05
N VAL A 101 10.27 6.05 11.74
CA VAL A 101 10.79 6.24 10.38
C VAL A 101 11.70 5.09 9.95
N LYS A 102 11.89 4.96 8.65
CA LYS A 102 12.81 4.00 8.04
C LYS A 102 13.35 4.55 6.73
N ASP A 103 14.63 4.32 6.43
CA ASP A 103 15.25 4.94 5.24
C ASP A 103 14.82 4.29 3.93
N VAL A 104 14.71 2.96 3.91
CA VAL A 104 14.46 2.18 2.70
C VAL A 104 13.45 1.08 2.97
N GLN A 105 12.52 0.88 2.04
CA GLN A 105 11.56 -0.22 2.08
C GLN A 105 11.23 -0.71 0.67
N LYS A 106 10.98 -2.02 0.52
CA LYS A 106 10.49 -2.57 -0.74
C LYS A 106 9.06 -2.08 -1.01
N VAL A 107 8.73 -1.69 -2.24
CA VAL A 107 7.33 -1.45 -2.63
C VAL A 107 6.67 -2.79 -2.90
N GLU A 108 5.70 -3.16 -2.07
CA GLU A 108 5.04 -4.46 -2.12
C GLU A 108 3.56 -4.36 -2.49
N LEU A 109 2.92 -3.24 -2.16
CA LEU A 109 1.52 -2.95 -2.42
C LEU A 109 1.34 -1.47 -2.72
N ILE A 110 0.49 -1.14 -3.69
CA ILE A 110 0.04 0.22 -3.95
C ILE A 110 -1.37 0.37 -3.39
N PHE A 111 -1.53 1.31 -2.47
CA PHE A 111 -2.81 1.66 -1.85
C PHE A 111 -3.30 2.98 -2.45
N GLY A 112 -4.13 2.87 -3.48
CA GLY A 112 -4.64 3.99 -4.26
C GLY A 112 -5.85 4.63 -3.60
N LEU A 113 -5.70 5.85 -3.11
CA LEU A 113 -6.81 6.64 -2.61
C LEU A 113 -7.47 7.43 -3.74
N GLU A 114 -8.79 7.30 -3.84
CA GLU A 114 -9.59 8.17 -4.72
C GLU A 114 -10.76 8.80 -3.97
N LYS A 115 -11.26 9.94 -4.47
CA LYS A 115 -12.50 10.50 -3.91
C LYS A 115 -13.66 9.58 -4.27
N TRP A 116 -14.53 9.33 -3.30
CA TRP A 116 -15.74 8.56 -3.54
C TRP A 116 -16.58 9.17 -4.66
N ASP A 117 -17.00 8.33 -5.60
CA ASP A 117 -17.88 8.68 -6.70
C ASP A 117 -19.09 7.74 -6.71
N SER A 118 -20.30 8.30 -6.60
CA SER A 118 -21.55 7.55 -6.61
C SER A 118 -21.83 6.84 -7.94
N LYS A 119 -21.21 7.29 -9.03
CA LYS A 119 -21.38 6.73 -10.37
C LYS A 119 -20.44 5.56 -10.65
N LYS A 120 -19.44 5.34 -9.80
CA LYS A 120 -18.44 4.30 -9.97
C LYS A 120 -18.76 3.09 -9.10
N THR A 121 -18.74 1.91 -9.71
CA THR A 121 -18.85 0.65 -8.97
C THR A 121 -17.48 0.29 -8.42
N TYR A 122 -17.40 0.18 -7.10
CA TYR A 122 -16.21 -0.30 -6.41
C TYR A 122 -16.26 -1.82 -6.25
N GLU A 123 -15.08 -2.44 -6.29
CA GLU A 123 -14.92 -3.87 -6.05
C GLU A 123 -15.40 -4.24 -4.64
N ARG A 124 -16.12 -5.35 -4.51
CA ARG A 124 -16.76 -5.77 -3.24
C ARG A 124 -16.30 -7.13 -2.75
N LEU A 125 -16.01 -8.04 -3.69
CA LEU A 125 -15.64 -9.42 -3.38
C LEU A 125 -14.13 -9.55 -3.28
N GLY A 126 -13.40 -8.78 -4.11
CA GLY A 126 -11.95 -8.85 -4.16
C GLY A 126 -11.45 -10.16 -4.74
N LEU A 127 -12.20 -10.74 -5.68
CA LEU A 127 -11.81 -11.95 -6.41
C LEU A 127 -10.68 -11.65 -7.42
N GLU A 128 -10.72 -10.49 -8.06
CA GLU A 128 -9.70 -10.08 -9.04
C GLU A 128 -8.54 -9.33 -8.38
N GLU A 129 -7.31 -9.75 -8.68
CA GLU A 129 -6.11 -8.99 -8.34
C GLU A 129 -5.79 -7.97 -9.43
N LYS A 130 -5.76 -6.70 -9.03
CA LYS A 130 -5.32 -5.61 -9.88
C LYS A 130 -3.83 -5.36 -9.66
N PHE A 131 -3.14 -4.97 -10.72
CA PHE A 131 -1.73 -4.63 -10.69
C PHE A 131 -1.51 -3.28 -11.36
N GLN A 132 -0.55 -2.53 -10.85
CA GLN A 132 0.01 -1.37 -11.50
C GLN A 132 1.49 -1.61 -11.76
N GLU A 133 1.96 -1.23 -12.95
CA GLU A 133 3.36 -1.38 -13.32
C GLU A 133 4.12 -0.08 -13.05
N ILE A 134 5.24 -0.19 -12.33
CA ILE A 134 6.16 0.93 -12.07
C ILE A 134 7.56 0.47 -12.45
N MET A 135 8.20 1.18 -13.39
CA MET A 135 9.54 0.84 -13.91
C MET A 135 9.66 -0.61 -14.44
N GLY A 136 8.59 -1.18 -15.00
CA GLY A 136 8.57 -2.57 -15.45
C GLY A 136 8.25 -3.60 -14.36
N VAL A 137 8.08 -3.18 -13.10
CA VAL A 137 7.74 -4.05 -11.98
C VAL A 137 6.23 -4.01 -11.76
N LYS A 138 5.55 -5.16 -11.88
CA LYS A 138 4.12 -5.29 -11.55
C LYS A 138 3.93 -5.37 -10.04
N ILE A 139 3.16 -4.44 -9.49
CA ILE A 139 2.89 -4.33 -8.05
C ILE A 139 1.37 -4.44 -7.84
N PRO A 140 0.90 -5.26 -6.89
CA PRO A 140 -0.51 -5.31 -6.53
C PRO A 140 -1.05 -3.92 -6.21
N TYR A 141 -2.25 -3.63 -6.72
CA TYR A 141 -2.92 -2.34 -6.60
C TYR A 141 -4.29 -2.53 -5.98
N VAL A 142 -4.57 -1.79 -4.91
CA VAL A 142 -5.89 -1.74 -4.28
C VAL A 142 -6.37 -0.30 -4.31
N GLU A 143 -7.52 -0.09 -4.94
CA GLU A 143 -8.18 1.21 -5.01
C GLU A 143 -9.22 1.34 -3.90
N VAL A 144 -9.11 2.40 -3.11
CA VAL A 144 -9.96 2.64 -1.95
C VAL A 144 -10.61 4.02 -2.07
N PRO A 145 -11.95 4.08 -2.07
CA PRO A 145 -12.66 5.36 -2.03
C PRO A 145 -12.55 6.00 -0.65
N VAL A 146 -12.28 7.30 -0.66
CA VAL A 146 -12.28 8.18 0.51
C VAL A 146 -13.63 8.88 0.57
N ALA A 147 -14.36 8.62 1.65
CA ALA A 147 -15.63 9.24 1.99
C ALA A 147 -15.55 9.84 3.40
N PRO A 148 -16.33 10.89 3.70
CA PRO A 148 -16.38 11.46 5.06
C PRO A 148 -16.67 10.38 6.11
N GLY A 149 -15.94 10.42 7.23
CA GLY A 149 -16.07 9.44 8.32
C GLY A 149 -15.34 8.11 8.11
N ARG A 150 -14.77 7.86 6.92
CA ARG A 150 -14.00 6.64 6.64
C ARG A 150 -12.55 6.81 7.07
N ASN A 151 -12.10 5.99 8.03
CA ASN A 151 -10.68 5.95 8.38
C ASN A 151 -9.91 5.10 7.36
N THR A 152 -9.10 5.75 6.53
CA THR A 152 -8.31 5.10 5.47
C THR A 152 -7.10 4.34 5.98
N ALA A 153 -6.56 4.71 7.14
CA ALA A 153 -5.44 4.00 7.76
C ALA A 153 -5.82 2.57 8.17
N ILE A 154 -7.00 2.38 8.76
CA ILE A 154 -7.54 1.05 9.07
C ILE A 154 -7.62 0.20 7.80
N LEU A 155 -8.04 0.79 6.69
CA LEU A 155 -8.15 0.06 5.43
C LEU A 155 -6.77 -0.28 4.85
N ALA A 156 -5.78 0.59 5.01
CA ALA A 156 -4.40 0.29 4.65
C ALA A 156 -3.83 -0.87 5.50
N GLU A 157 -4.12 -0.91 6.80
CA GLU A 157 -3.79 -2.02 7.71
C GLU A 157 -4.43 -3.33 7.24
N VAL A 158 -5.74 -3.32 6.94
CA VAL A 158 -6.46 -4.48 6.41
C VAL A 158 -5.87 -4.93 5.08
N CYS A 159 -5.51 -4.00 4.19
CA CYS A 159 -4.87 -4.33 2.92
C CYS A 159 -3.48 -4.96 3.13
N ALA A 160 -2.69 -4.47 4.09
CA ALA A 160 -1.41 -5.07 4.46
C ALA A 160 -1.58 -6.52 4.94
N MET A 161 -2.56 -6.75 5.83
CA MET A 161 -2.88 -8.08 6.35
C MET A 161 -3.37 -9.02 5.25
N ASN A 162 -4.29 -8.55 4.40
CA ASN A 162 -4.82 -9.32 3.28
C ASN A 162 -3.73 -9.67 2.26
N TYR A 163 -2.83 -8.74 1.96
CA TYR A 163 -1.65 -8.99 1.12
C TYR A 163 -0.79 -10.12 1.69
N ARG A 164 -0.57 -10.14 3.01
CA ARG A 164 0.18 -11.23 3.67
C ARG A 164 -0.56 -12.57 3.62
N LEU A 165 -1.88 -12.58 3.75
CA LEU A 165 -2.70 -13.80 3.63
C LEU A 165 -2.65 -14.38 2.21
N ARG A 166 -2.84 -13.54 1.19
CA ARG A 166 -2.72 -13.94 -0.22
C ARG A 166 -1.37 -14.55 -0.55
N ARG A 167 -0.29 -13.96 -0.04
CA ARG A 167 1.07 -14.52 -0.18
C ARG A 167 1.29 -15.87 0.50
N ARG A 168 0.40 -16.27 1.40
CA ARG A 168 0.37 -17.59 2.03
C ARG A 168 -0.64 -18.55 1.37
N GLY A 169 -1.27 -18.14 0.27
CA GLY A 169 -2.26 -18.93 -0.48
C GLY A 169 -3.69 -18.83 0.05
N PHE A 170 -3.98 -17.87 0.93
CA PHE A 170 -5.33 -17.68 1.47
C PHE A 170 -6.05 -16.52 0.79
N VAL A 171 -7.19 -16.81 0.17
CA VAL A 171 -8.09 -15.83 -0.47
C VAL A 171 -9.49 -15.99 0.11
N ALA A 172 -9.89 -15.10 1.02
CA ALA A 172 -11.18 -15.18 1.72
C ALA A 172 -12.39 -15.19 0.78
N ALA A 173 -12.30 -14.51 -0.37
CA ALA A 173 -13.36 -14.45 -1.35
C ALA A 173 -13.61 -15.80 -2.04
N GLU A 174 -12.55 -16.57 -2.33
CA GLU A 174 -12.65 -17.92 -2.92
C GLU A 174 -13.14 -18.96 -1.91
N GLU A 175 -12.89 -18.74 -0.63
CA GLU A 175 -13.42 -19.57 0.46
C GLU A 175 -14.93 -19.34 0.61
N LEU A 176 -15.34 -18.07 0.68
CA LEU A 176 -16.75 -17.70 0.75
C LEU A 176 -17.54 -18.15 -0.49
N ASP A 177 -16.98 -18.00 -1.69
CA ASP A 177 -17.62 -18.43 -2.94
C ASP A 177 -17.92 -19.94 -2.94
N ARG A 178 -16.99 -20.74 -2.41
CA ARG A 178 -17.19 -22.18 -2.20
C ARG A 178 -18.27 -22.46 -1.16
N GLU A 179 -18.23 -21.80 0.00
CA GLU A 179 -19.23 -22.01 1.07
C GLU A 179 -20.66 -21.65 0.63
N VAL A 180 -20.82 -20.55 -0.11
CA VAL A 180 -22.10 -20.12 -0.65
C VAL A 180 -22.59 -21.10 -1.72
N SER A 181 -21.73 -21.52 -2.63
CA SER A 181 -22.07 -22.52 -3.67
C SER A 181 -22.51 -23.85 -3.05
N ASP A 182 -21.79 -24.33 -2.03
CA ASP A 182 -22.11 -25.56 -1.31
C ASP A 182 -23.41 -25.44 -0.50
N SER A 183 -23.74 -24.24 0.00
CA SER A 183 -25.02 -23.99 0.66
C SER A 183 -26.17 -24.05 -0.34
N ILE A 184 -26.04 -23.38 -1.50
CA ILE A 184 -27.10 -23.36 -2.53
C ILE A 184 -27.36 -24.76 -3.06
N ALA A 185 -26.31 -25.54 -3.33
CA ALA A 185 -26.43 -26.91 -3.83
C ALA A 185 -27.12 -27.85 -2.82
N ARG A 186 -26.95 -27.62 -1.51
CA ARG A 186 -27.67 -28.37 -0.46
C ARG A 186 -29.15 -28.04 -0.46
N THR A 187 -29.51 -26.77 -0.51
CA THR A 187 -30.92 -26.34 -0.52
C THR A 187 -31.67 -26.89 -1.74
N ILE A 188 -31.05 -26.89 -2.93
CA ILE A 188 -31.68 -27.45 -4.14
C ILE A 188 -31.95 -28.96 -4.00
N ARG A 189 -31.02 -29.72 -3.40
CA ARG A 189 -31.24 -31.17 -3.19
C ARG A 189 -32.34 -31.46 -2.18
N GLU A 190 -32.44 -30.65 -1.12
CA GLU A 190 -33.50 -30.76 -0.11
C GLU A 190 -34.88 -30.48 -0.73
N GLU A 191 -34.98 -29.54 -1.68
CA GLU A 191 -36.22 -29.24 -2.42
C GLU A 191 -36.60 -30.31 -3.47
N GLU A 192 -35.62 -31.05 -4.02
CA GLU A 192 -35.87 -32.15 -4.97
C GLU A 192 -36.28 -33.47 -4.29
N GLU A 193 -36.04 -33.59 -2.97
CA GLU A 193 -36.38 -34.77 -2.16
C GLU A 193 -37.75 -34.66 -1.45
N GLU A 194 -38.40 -33.49 -1.47
CA GLU A 194 -39.79 -33.24 -1.03
C GLU A 194 -40.84 -33.41 -2.15
#